data_AF-A0A9P7DX04-F1
#
_entry.id   AF-A0A9P7DX04-F1
#
_cell.length_a   1.000
_cell.length_b   1.000
_cell.length_c   1.000
_cell.angle_alpha   90.00
_cell.angle_beta   90.00
_cell.angle_gamma   90.00
#
_symmetry.space_group_name_H-M   'P 1'
#
loop_
_entity.id
_entity.type
_entity.pdbx_description
1 polymer ?
#
loop_
_entity_poly.entity_id
_entity_poly.type
_entity_poly.pdbx_seq_one_letter_code
_entity_poly.pdbx_strand_id
1 'polypeptide(L)'
;MVNITRSAPLTLLGRLHPDTACDPAGNASQRNLVHIWNNLHILPRITNAATLTVARPHGQQFGNTDFKAYNIDFENRAANYSISQALVGSFSYANVSFYGCTFASWQDTWYAGHGAYSYAVDSIIYGQTD
;
A
#
# COMPACT_ATOMS: atom_id res chain seq x y z
N MET A 1 5.36 5.03 7.92
CA MET A 1 3.96 4.57 7.98
C MET A 1 3.04 5.71 7.60
N VAL A 2 2.06 5.48 6.73
CA VAL A 2 1.02 6.45 6.34
C VAL A 2 -0.33 5.90 6.78
N ASN A 3 -1.09 6.69 7.55
CA ASN A 3 -2.39 6.28 8.06
C ASN A 3 -3.47 7.29 7.64
N ILE A 4 -4.45 6.82 6.88
CA ILE A 4 -5.56 7.62 6.37
C ILE A 4 -6.83 7.22 7.12
N THR A 5 -7.24 8.08 8.05
CA THR A 5 -8.44 7.93 8.88
C THR A 5 -9.38 9.11 8.65
N ARG A 6 -9.84 9.28 7.41
CA ARG A 6 -10.80 10.34 7.02
C ARG A 6 -11.69 9.89 5.86
N SER A 7 -12.96 10.29 5.91
CA SER A 7 -14.01 9.88 4.95
C SER A 7 -13.95 10.57 3.60
N ALA A 8 -13.53 11.83 3.55
CA ALA A 8 -13.49 12.58 2.30
C ALA A 8 -12.39 12.06 1.35
N PRO A 9 -12.60 12.16 0.02
CA PRO A 9 -11.63 11.73 -0.99
C PRO A 9 -10.22 12.26 -0.73
N LEU A 10 -9.23 11.45 -1.11
CA LEU A 10 -7.81 11.79 -1.00
C LEU A 10 -7.05 11.16 -2.15
N THR A 11 -6.18 11.94 -2.79
CA THR A 11 -5.27 11.45 -3.82
C THR A 11 -3.83 11.70 -3.41
N LEU A 12 -3.00 10.67 -3.48
CA LEU A 12 -1.55 10.76 -3.37
C LEU A 12 -0.95 10.67 -4.77
N LEU A 13 -0.09 11.64 -5.10
CA LEU A 13 0.61 11.69 -6.38
C LEU A 13 2.10 11.46 -6.13
N GLY A 14 2.62 10.39 -6.71
CA GLY A 14 4.04 10.13 -6.81
C GLY A 14 4.66 10.85 -8.00
N ARG A 15 5.90 10.47 -8.30
CA ARG A 15 6.67 11.01 -9.42
C ARG A 15 7.32 9.85 -10.18
N LEU A 16 7.30 9.93 -11.50
CA LEU A 16 7.99 9.00 -12.37
C LEU A 16 9.40 9.47 -12.73
N HIS A 17 10.30 8.53 -12.97
CA HIS A 17 11.62 8.80 -13.55
C HIS A 17 11.44 9.23 -15.01
N PRO A 18 11.93 10.41 -15.42
CA PRO A 18 11.61 10.99 -16.73
C PRO A 18 12.03 10.09 -17.90
N ASP A 19 13.17 9.42 -17.78
CA ASP A 19 13.71 8.59 -18.85
C ASP A 19 12.96 7.26 -19.04
N THR A 20 12.25 6.79 -18.03
CA THR A 20 11.55 5.49 -18.06
C THR A 20 10.04 5.61 -17.94
N ALA A 21 9.50 6.80 -17.68
CA ALA A 21 8.07 7.04 -17.44
C ALA A 21 7.20 6.55 -18.60
N CYS A 22 7.66 6.78 -19.82
CA CYS A 22 6.92 6.49 -21.05
C CYS A 22 7.53 5.31 -21.84
N ASP A 23 8.51 4.60 -21.27
CA ASP A 23 9.12 3.46 -21.94
C ASP A 23 8.17 2.25 -21.87
N PRO A 24 7.60 1.78 -22.99
CA PRO A 24 6.70 0.63 -22.99
C PRO A 24 7.43 -0.68 -22.64
N ALA A 25 8.75 -0.76 -22.87
CA ALA A 25 9.58 -1.91 -22.53
C ALA A 25 10.30 -1.75 -21.17
N GLY A 26 10.19 -0.59 -20.53
CA GLY A 26 10.92 -0.26 -19.32
C GLY A 26 10.49 -1.09 -18.12
N ASN A 27 11.41 -1.38 -17.21
CA ASN A 27 11.08 -2.13 -15.99
C ASN A 27 10.12 -1.30 -15.11
N ALA A 28 8.86 -1.74 -14.99
CA ALA A 28 7.82 -1.08 -14.20
C ALA A 28 8.22 -0.86 -12.74
N SER A 29 9.03 -1.74 -12.15
CA SER A 29 9.53 -1.65 -10.77
C SER A 29 10.59 -0.55 -10.55
N GLN A 30 11.07 0.11 -11.60
CA GLN A 30 12.07 1.19 -11.48
C GLN A 30 11.55 2.55 -11.93
N ARG A 31 10.26 2.64 -12.31
CA ARG A 31 9.70 3.89 -12.86
C ARG A 31 9.30 4.88 -11.77
N ASN A 32 8.90 4.41 -10.59
CA ASN A 32 8.48 5.28 -9.50
C ASN A 32 9.70 5.84 -8.76
N LEU A 33 9.69 7.15 -8.46
CA LEU A 33 10.74 7.83 -7.68
C LEU A 33 10.35 8.01 -6.21
N VAL A 34 9.07 7.83 -5.88
CA VAL A 34 8.55 8.03 -4.53
C VAL A 34 8.41 6.68 -3.85
N HIS A 35 9.18 6.48 -2.78
CA HIS A 35 9.16 5.27 -1.96
C HIS A 35 8.71 5.61 -0.55
N ILE A 36 7.71 4.89 -0.06
CA ILE A 36 7.22 4.96 1.32
C ILE A 36 7.45 3.59 1.94
N TRP A 37 8.20 3.54 3.04
CA TRP A 37 8.61 2.25 3.60
C TRP A 37 8.61 2.21 5.13
N ASN A 38 8.60 1.00 5.67
CA ASN A 38 8.87 0.70 7.09
C ASN A 38 9.62 -0.66 7.22
N ASN A 39 9.98 -1.06 8.44
CA ASN A 39 10.58 -2.37 8.76
C ASN A 39 9.83 -3.10 9.89
N LEU A 40 8.53 -2.88 10.02
CA LEU A 40 7.72 -3.43 11.11
C LEU A 40 7.16 -4.80 10.73
N HIS A 41 7.03 -5.69 11.70
CA HIS A 41 6.27 -6.93 11.58
C HIS A 41 5.46 -7.14 12.87
N ILE A 42 4.45 -8.00 12.80
CA ILE A 42 3.59 -8.28 13.95
C ILE A 42 4.40 -8.95 15.05
N LEU A 43 4.26 -8.41 16.26
CA LEU A 43 4.88 -8.85 17.50
C LEU A 43 3.84 -8.72 18.62
N PRO A 44 4.02 -9.33 19.81
CA PRO A 44 3.03 -9.26 20.89
C PRO A 44 2.56 -7.83 21.28
N ARG A 45 3.36 -6.80 21.00
CA ARG A 45 3.03 -5.38 21.27
C ARG A 45 2.80 -4.55 20.00
N ILE A 46 2.87 -5.15 18.82
CA ILE A 46 2.67 -4.49 17.51
C ILE A 46 1.54 -5.20 16.80
N THR A 47 0.38 -4.55 16.74
CA THR A 47 -0.85 -5.13 16.15
C THR A 47 -1.12 -4.64 14.73
N ASN A 48 -0.38 -3.64 14.25
CA ASN A 48 -0.42 -3.19 12.86
C ASN A 48 0.99 -2.82 12.39
N ALA A 49 1.46 -3.50 11.35
CA ALA A 49 2.75 -3.30 10.72
C ALA A 49 2.66 -2.68 9.31
N ALA A 50 1.45 -2.35 8.85
CA ALA A 50 1.21 -1.91 7.47
C ALA A 50 1.92 -0.58 7.14
N THR A 51 2.61 -0.51 6.02
CA THR A 51 3.21 0.73 5.51
C THR A 51 2.15 1.78 5.16
N LEU A 52 1.04 1.37 4.56
CA LEU A 52 -0.14 2.16 4.24
C LEU A 52 -1.37 1.56 4.91
N THR A 53 -2.06 2.35 5.73
CA THR A 53 -3.37 2.01 6.29
C THR A 53 -4.43 2.99 5.79
N VAL A 54 -5.57 2.48 5.33
CA VAL A 54 -6.76 3.28 5.02
C VAL A 54 -7.95 2.65 5.76
N ALA A 55 -8.49 3.37 6.75
CA ALA A 55 -9.50 2.83 7.65
C ALA A 55 -10.49 3.90 8.12
N ARG A 56 -11.62 3.45 8.66
CA ARG A 56 -12.59 4.35 9.32
C ARG A 56 -11.98 5.06 10.53
N PRO A 57 -12.19 6.40 10.65
CA PRO A 57 -12.01 7.05 11.93
C PRO A 57 -12.89 6.38 12.99
N HIS A 58 -12.46 6.48 14.25
CA HIS A 58 -13.26 5.94 15.36
C HIS A 58 -14.67 6.55 15.37
N GLY A 59 -15.69 5.72 15.54
CA GLY A 59 -17.09 6.13 15.55
C GLY A 59 -17.72 6.38 14.17
N GLN A 60 -16.97 6.27 13.07
CA GLN A 60 -17.51 6.39 11.71
C GLN A 60 -17.84 5.02 11.12
N GLN A 61 -18.82 5.00 10.21
CA GLN A 61 -19.22 3.79 9.48
C GLN A 61 -18.29 3.50 8.30
N PHE A 62 -17.66 4.54 7.71
CA PHE A 62 -16.80 4.40 6.54
C PHE A 62 -15.49 5.18 6.65
N GLY A 63 -14.46 4.54 6.12
CA GLY A 63 -13.04 4.89 5.94
C GLY A 63 -12.83 6.07 5.05
N ASN A 64 -12.63 5.81 3.77
CA ASN A 64 -12.43 6.81 2.73
C ASN A 64 -13.31 6.45 1.54
N THR A 65 -14.07 7.40 1.00
CA THR A 65 -15.03 7.13 -0.08
C THR A 65 -14.38 7.06 -1.46
N ASP A 66 -13.18 7.60 -1.64
CA ASP A 66 -12.45 7.62 -2.91
C ASP A 66 -10.96 7.91 -2.68
N PHE A 67 -10.21 6.95 -2.13
CA PHE A 67 -8.77 7.06 -1.95
C PHE A 67 -8.06 6.62 -3.23
N LYS A 68 -7.12 7.43 -3.70
CA LYS A 68 -6.29 7.10 -4.87
C LYS A 68 -4.81 7.29 -4.58
N ALA A 69 -3.98 6.41 -5.13
CA ALA A 69 -2.55 6.64 -5.20
C ALA A 69 -2.02 6.34 -6.61
N TYR A 70 -1.08 7.17 -7.05
CA TYR A 70 -0.47 7.09 -8.37
C TYR A 70 1.04 7.05 -8.24
N ASN A 71 1.70 6.08 -8.89
CA ASN A 71 3.15 6.07 -9.11
C ASN A 71 4.00 6.18 -7.82
N ILE A 72 3.59 5.42 -6.79
CA ILE A 72 4.28 5.33 -5.50
C ILE A 72 4.60 3.87 -5.20
N ASP A 73 5.81 3.62 -4.72
CA ASP A 73 6.22 2.33 -4.18
C ASP A 73 6.02 2.30 -2.66
N PHE A 74 5.20 1.37 -2.20
CA PHE A 74 4.97 1.08 -0.79
C PHE A 74 5.69 -0.22 -0.43
N GLU A 75 6.54 -0.17 0.59
CA GLU A 75 7.40 -1.30 0.94
C GLU A 75 7.36 -1.58 2.44
N ASN A 76 7.32 -2.86 2.81
CA ASN A 76 7.66 -3.28 4.16
C ASN A 76 8.92 -4.15 4.06
N ARG A 77 10.03 -3.59 4.53
CA ARG A 77 11.38 -4.16 4.39
C ARG A 77 11.78 -5.05 5.56
N ALA A 78 10.85 -5.34 6.48
CA ALA A 78 11.00 -6.49 7.37
C ALA A 78 11.07 -7.82 6.57
N ALA A 79 10.64 -7.78 5.30
CA ALA A 79 10.57 -8.85 4.32
C ALA A 79 11.86 -9.58 3.92
N ASN A 80 13.02 -9.31 4.52
CA ASN A 80 14.25 -10.04 4.18
C ASN A 80 14.36 -11.42 4.87
N TYR A 81 13.35 -11.83 5.62
CA TYR A 81 13.37 -13.05 6.43
C TYR A 81 11.99 -13.73 6.40
N SER A 82 11.96 -15.06 6.57
CA SER A 82 10.74 -15.78 6.91
C SER A 82 10.37 -15.46 8.36
N ILE A 83 9.67 -14.34 8.54
CA ILE A 83 9.21 -13.81 9.83
C ILE A 83 7.68 -13.66 9.80
N SER A 84 7.10 -13.35 10.96
CA SER A 84 5.67 -13.02 11.12
C SER A 84 5.19 -11.97 10.12
N GLN A 85 3.87 -11.79 10.04
CA GLN A 85 3.17 -10.86 9.15
C GLN A 85 3.82 -9.46 9.09
N ALA A 86 4.10 -8.99 7.88
CA ALA A 86 4.79 -7.73 7.61
C ALA A 86 4.02 -6.94 6.54
N LEU A 87 2.80 -6.49 6.87
CA LEU A 87 1.89 -5.93 5.87
C LEU A 87 2.49 -4.69 5.18
N VAL A 88 2.13 -4.48 3.90
CA VAL A 88 2.33 -3.18 3.22
C VAL A 88 1.02 -2.42 3.18
N GLY A 89 -0.06 -3.06 2.74
CA GLY A 89 -1.39 -2.47 2.65
C GLY A 89 -2.34 -3.07 3.69
N SER A 90 -3.03 -2.21 4.45
CA SER A 90 -4.14 -2.60 5.30
C SER A 90 -5.34 -1.69 5.08
N PHE A 91 -6.41 -2.24 4.50
CA PHE A 91 -7.57 -1.49 4.08
C PHE A 91 -8.82 -2.03 4.76
N SER A 92 -9.66 -1.15 5.31
CA SER A 92 -10.95 -1.55 5.88
C SER A 92 -11.97 -0.43 5.75
N TYR A 93 -13.21 -0.79 5.45
CA TYR A 93 -14.32 0.16 5.25
C TYR A 93 -13.97 1.30 4.27
N ALA A 94 -13.22 1.06 3.20
CA ALA A 94 -12.72 2.12 2.34
C ALA A 94 -12.73 1.71 0.87
N ASN A 95 -12.94 2.69 0.00
CA ASN A 95 -12.72 2.55 -1.44
C ASN A 95 -11.30 3.04 -1.75
N VAL A 96 -10.45 2.13 -2.21
CA VAL A 96 -9.04 2.41 -2.51
C VAL A 96 -8.73 2.02 -3.95
N SER A 97 -8.07 2.90 -4.69
CA SER A 97 -7.64 2.66 -6.07
C SER A 97 -6.16 3.00 -6.25
N PHE A 98 -5.44 2.12 -6.94
CA PHE A 98 -4.00 2.23 -7.13
C PHE A 98 -3.65 2.13 -8.60
N TYR A 99 -2.81 3.05 -9.07
CA TYR A 99 -2.46 3.17 -10.48
C TYR A 99 -0.94 3.30 -10.62
N GLY A 100 -0.28 2.33 -11.24
CA GLY A 100 1.17 2.38 -11.37
C GLY A 100 1.92 2.25 -10.03
N CYS A 101 1.31 1.68 -8.99
CA CYS A 101 1.91 1.57 -7.66
C CYS A 101 2.60 0.22 -7.45
N THR A 102 3.56 0.17 -6.53
CA THR A 102 4.17 -1.10 -6.08
C THR A 102 3.82 -1.36 -4.61
N PHE A 103 3.55 -2.62 -4.27
CA PHE A 103 3.36 -3.12 -2.91
C PHE A 103 4.29 -4.31 -2.69
N ALA A 104 5.23 -4.17 -1.76
CA ALA A 104 6.37 -5.08 -1.63
C ALA A 104 6.59 -5.54 -0.19
N SER A 105 6.43 -6.84 0.08
CA SER A 105 6.76 -7.45 1.38
C SER A 105 7.11 -8.94 1.28
N TRP A 106 6.99 -9.66 2.41
CA TRP A 106 7.17 -11.10 2.55
C TRP A 106 5.87 -11.81 2.95
N GLN A 107 5.38 -11.61 4.19
CA GLN A 107 4.13 -12.21 4.68
C GLN A 107 3.00 -11.17 4.81
N ASP A 108 1.78 -11.53 4.38
CA ASP A 108 0.55 -10.72 4.48
C ASP A 108 0.69 -9.38 3.73
N THR A 109 1.24 -9.40 2.52
CA THR A 109 1.64 -8.16 1.81
C THR A 109 0.46 -7.19 1.66
N TRP A 110 -0.72 -7.74 1.39
CA TRP A 110 -1.94 -7.01 1.09
C TRP A 110 -3.13 -7.53 1.91
N TYR A 111 -3.65 -6.71 2.80
CA TYR A 111 -4.84 -7.01 3.58
C TYR A 111 -6.04 -6.15 3.15
N ALA A 112 -6.98 -6.78 2.43
CA ALA A 112 -8.31 -6.23 2.15
C ALA A 112 -9.30 -6.71 3.22
N GLY A 113 -9.43 -5.93 4.28
CA GLY A 113 -10.31 -6.20 5.41
C GLY A 113 -11.79 -5.91 5.13
N HIS A 114 -12.61 -6.09 6.16
CA HIS A 114 -14.06 -5.92 6.05
C HIS A 114 -14.46 -4.53 5.53
N GLY A 115 -15.38 -4.49 4.56
CA GLY A 115 -15.87 -3.26 3.94
C GLY A 115 -14.83 -2.54 3.06
N ALA A 116 -13.67 -3.14 2.78
CA ALA A 116 -12.73 -2.60 1.81
C ALA A 116 -13.12 -2.99 0.39
N TYR A 117 -13.07 -2.01 -0.51
CA TYR A 117 -13.19 -2.19 -1.95
C TYR A 117 -11.90 -1.66 -2.57
N SER A 118 -11.13 -2.56 -3.18
CA SER A 118 -9.81 -2.22 -3.68
C SER A 118 -9.68 -2.49 -5.17
N TYR A 119 -9.08 -1.54 -5.88
CA TYR A 119 -8.82 -1.62 -7.31
C TYR A 119 -7.35 -1.31 -7.59
N ALA A 120 -6.70 -2.11 -8.42
CA ALA A 120 -5.30 -1.92 -8.79
C ALA A 120 -5.13 -2.11 -10.30
N VAL A 121 -4.49 -1.14 -10.95
CA VAL A 121 -4.19 -1.16 -12.39
C VAL A 121 -2.74 -0.77 -12.60
N ASP A 122 -2.09 -1.46 -13.54
CA ASP A 122 -0.67 -1.30 -13.86
C ASP A 122 0.22 -1.28 -12.63
N SER A 123 -0.19 -2.01 -11.59
CA SER A 123 0.43 -2.02 -10.28
C SER A 123 1.06 -3.38 -10.01
N ILE A 124 2.10 -3.40 -9.19
CA ILE A 124 2.84 -4.60 -8.82
C ILE A 124 2.53 -4.90 -7.36
N ILE A 125 2.14 -6.13 -7.06
CA ILE A 125 2.01 -6.63 -5.69
C ILE A 125 2.89 -7.86 -5.60
N TYR A 126 3.90 -7.84 -4.74
CA TYR A 126 4.79 -8.98 -4.54
C TYR A 126 4.98 -9.30 -3.05
N GLY A 127 4.93 -10.60 -2.77
CA GLY A 127 5.12 -11.22 -1.46
C GLY A 127 5.49 -12.70 -1.62
N GLN A 128 5.73 -13.38 -0.51
CA GLN A 128 6.02 -14.82 -0.48
C GLN A 128 4.93 -15.66 0.17
N THR A 129 4.42 -15.21 1.32
CA THR A 129 3.37 -15.92 2.08
C THR A 129 2.20 -14.97 2.25
N ASP A 130 0.97 -15.47 2.03
CA ASP A 130 -0.27 -14.69 2.16
C ASP A 130 -0.28 -13.36 1.34
#